data_AF-A0A6I3MG40-F1
#
_entry.id   AF-A0A6I3MG40-F1
#
_cell.length_a   1.000
_cell.length_b   1.000
_cell.length_c   1.000
_cell.angle_alpha   90.00
_cell.angle_beta   90.00
_cell.angle_gamma   90.00
#
_symmetry.space_group_name_H-M   'P 1'
#
loop_
_entity.id
_entity.type
_entity.pdbx_description
1 polymer ?
#
loop_
_entity_poly.entity_id
_entity_poly.type
_entity_poly.pdbx_seq_one_letter_code
_entity_poly.pdbx_strand_id
1 'polypeptide(L)'
;MIDYLIELYAKCEEKNIVKLIQEFKTDFAEFLTEYPITPIIEDFKNCGNVDVEKLIHEPSGLLQITLLTNALYLRLCENKSIGGLNILKNALRDALSKQMNSIVAKSSDQLTKLFELLDVISKICISKKEYNIYILELPVGNSIPSTLLQNLLKMKGVDSMIITISLNRNDSKKNGYTRKELIENKLKELDLKKTLLVYTDEWISGSNFYNITKILSKIKDLKFIPGAFLLKESFEKDDYSKYKFNHEKICGKMGFDADSLRIQLSDLNTIITSDQKFIWAESDRLAGYRKFEFFGSIISTLFATGEFLSENPLALNETIRKAIYELTDLDAETEIPDETKQKIKASFDYFNSVFSLNFEEKVITTKIEINDVFDLVTETNKAILKLKSIKGYNNAQMAINITSYYMREKVFSPSSRYFYKGFAPVCLPLENDEKYLHTLFLEQIKNQNFYKRNFKS
;
A
#
# COMPACT_ATOMS: atom_id res chain seq x y z
N MET A 1 -24.24 -13.12 -20.51
CA MET A 1 -23.05 -13.01 -19.66
C MET A 1 -23.37 -13.20 -18.18
N ILE A 2 -24.21 -12.38 -17.54
CA ILE A 2 -24.55 -12.53 -16.11
C ILE A 2 -25.28 -13.86 -15.84
N ASP A 3 -26.30 -14.21 -16.62
CA ASP A 3 -27.03 -15.48 -16.45
C ASP A 3 -26.14 -16.71 -16.73
N TYR A 4 -25.16 -16.57 -17.64
CA TYR A 4 -24.17 -17.60 -17.95
C TYR A 4 -23.12 -17.77 -16.85
N LEU A 5 -22.67 -16.65 -16.23
CA LEU A 5 -21.82 -16.66 -15.04
C LEU A 5 -22.53 -17.27 -13.83
N ILE A 6 -23.82 -17.00 -13.66
CA ILE A 6 -24.68 -17.61 -12.65
C ILE A 6 -24.83 -19.11 -12.91
N GLU A 7 -24.99 -19.53 -14.17
CA GLU A 7 -25.10 -20.94 -14.57
C GLU A 7 -23.77 -21.71 -14.41
N LEU A 8 -22.62 -21.10 -14.74
CA LEU A 8 -21.28 -21.67 -14.49
C LEU A 8 -21.04 -21.85 -12.98
N TYR A 9 -21.44 -20.87 -12.18
CA TYR A 9 -21.27 -20.90 -10.73
C TYR A 9 -22.22 -21.90 -10.04
N ALA A 10 -23.47 -22.02 -10.52
CA ALA A 10 -24.41 -23.02 -10.04
C ALA A 10 -23.96 -24.46 -10.34
N LYS A 11 -23.18 -24.67 -11.41
CA LYS A 11 -22.54 -25.96 -11.72
C LYS A 11 -21.29 -26.26 -10.86
N CYS A 12 -20.83 -25.30 -10.06
CA CYS A 12 -19.59 -25.39 -9.28
C CYS A 12 -19.78 -25.78 -7.80
N GLU A 13 -20.96 -26.26 -7.39
CA GLU A 13 -21.16 -26.76 -6.02
C GLU A 13 -20.24 -27.95 -5.64
N GLU A 14 -19.51 -28.58 -6.58
CA GLU A 14 -18.67 -29.72 -6.23
C GLU A 14 -17.19 -29.72 -6.63
N LYS A 15 -16.66 -28.97 -7.62
CA LYS A 15 -15.23 -29.08 -7.97
C LYS A 15 -14.55 -27.82 -8.52
N ASN A 16 -13.42 -27.50 -7.86
CA ASN A 16 -12.18 -26.88 -8.31
C ASN A 16 -12.27 -25.54 -9.11
N ILE A 17 -11.98 -24.42 -8.42
CA ILE A 17 -11.79 -23.06 -8.97
C ILE A 17 -10.84 -23.04 -10.18
N VAL A 18 -9.87 -23.96 -10.26
CA VAL A 18 -8.96 -24.12 -11.41
C VAL A 18 -9.73 -24.37 -12.71
N LYS A 19 -10.76 -25.21 -12.66
CA LYS A 19 -11.60 -25.53 -13.82
C LYS A 19 -12.45 -24.32 -14.22
N LEU A 20 -12.98 -23.58 -13.24
CA LEU A 20 -13.71 -22.33 -13.49
C LEU A 20 -12.80 -21.30 -14.18
N ILE A 21 -11.56 -21.10 -13.71
CA ILE A 21 -10.64 -20.13 -14.33
C ILE A 21 -10.16 -20.59 -15.72
N GLN A 22 -10.00 -21.90 -15.95
CA GLN A 22 -9.64 -22.45 -17.26
C GLN A 22 -10.78 -22.39 -18.28
N GLU A 23 -12.01 -22.72 -17.88
CA GLU A 23 -13.22 -22.56 -18.71
C GLU A 23 -13.47 -21.07 -18.98
N PHE A 24 -13.32 -20.22 -17.96
CA PHE A 24 -13.37 -18.76 -18.11
C PHE A 24 -12.27 -18.26 -19.05
N LYS A 25 -11.03 -18.76 -19.00
CA LYS A 25 -9.95 -18.38 -19.93
C LYS A 25 -10.26 -18.73 -21.38
N THR A 26 -10.86 -19.89 -21.61
CA THR A 26 -11.09 -20.43 -22.96
C THR A 26 -12.27 -19.73 -23.62
N ASP A 27 -13.38 -19.58 -22.91
CA ASP A 27 -14.61 -18.96 -23.44
C ASP A 27 -14.52 -17.42 -23.46
N PHE A 28 -13.74 -16.83 -22.54
CA PHE A 28 -13.43 -15.39 -22.59
C PHE A 28 -12.46 -15.08 -23.74
N ALA A 29 -11.54 -15.98 -24.10
CA ALA A 29 -10.67 -15.78 -25.26
C ALA A 29 -11.44 -15.79 -26.59
N GLU A 30 -12.46 -16.65 -26.75
CA GLU A 30 -13.37 -16.66 -27.91
C GLU A 30 -14.30 -15.43 -27.95
N PHE A 31 -14.79 -14.98 -26.79
CA PHE A 31 -15.61 -13.76 -26.70
C PHE A 31 -14.79 -12.48 -26.97
N LEU A 32 -13.52 -12.44 -26.54
CA LEU A 32 -12.61 -11.32 -26.74
C LEU A 32 -12.10 -11.17 -28.19
N THR A 33 -12.32 -12.17 -29.05
CA THR A 33 -12.10 -12.05 -30.50
C THR A 33 -13.23 -11.30 -31.22
N GLU A 34 -14.42 -11.18 -30.63
CA GLU A 34 -15.57 -10.48 -31.24
C GLU A 34 -15.69 -9.00 -30.83
N TYR A 35 -14.96 -8.53 -29.81
CA TYR A 35 -14.96 -7.13 -29.35
C TYR A 35 -13.54 -6.54 -29.36
N PRO A 36 -13.34 -5.27 -29.79
CA PRO A 36 -12.02 -4.70 -30.03
C PRO A 36 -11.36 -4.30 -28.70
N ILE A 37 -10.87 -5.29 -27.96
CA ILE A 37 -10.11 -5.14 -26.72
C ILE A 37 -8.66 -5.65 -26.91
N THR A 38 -8.18 -5.62 -28.16
CA THR A 38 -6.86 -6.09 -28.61
C THR A 38 -5.68 -5.50 -27.81
N PRO A 39 -5.66 -4.21 -27.39
CA PRO A 39 -4.56 -3.67 -26.60
C PRO A 39 -4.45 -4.27 -25.19
N ILE A 40 -5.58 -4.63 -24.58
CA ILE A 40 -5.59 -5.25 -23.24
C ILE A 40 -5.07 -6.69 -23.31
N ILE A 41 -5.33 -7.39 -24.43
CA ILE A 41 -4.78 -8.74 -24.66
C ILE A 41 -3.26 -8.69 -24.86
N GLU A 42 -2.73 -7.68 -25.56
CA GLU A 42 -1.29 -7.49 -25.68
C GLU A 42 -0.65 -7.12 -24.34
N ASP A 43 -1.25 -6.20 -23.57
CA ASP A 43 -0.77 -5.87 -22.22
C ASP A 43 -0.84 -7.08 -21.27
N PHE A 44 -1.86 -7.93 -21.37
CA PHE A 44 -2.04 -9.11 -20.52
C PHE A 44 -1.16 -10.29 -20.94
N LYS A 45 -0.91 -10.48 -22.24
CA LYS A 45 0.08 -11.44 -22.75
C LYS A 45 1.52 -11.00 -22.44
N ASN A 46 1.77 -9.69 -22.39
CA ASN A 46 3.07 -9.10 -22.04
C ASN A 46 3.30 -9.05 -20.51
N CYS A 47 2.25 -9.06 -19.69
CA CYS A 47 2.30 -9.38 -18.25
C CYS A 47 2.53 -10.88 -18.06
N GLY A 48 3.73 -11.33 -18.42
CA GLY A 48 4.06 -12.72 -18.74
C GLY A 48 3.65 -13.81 -17.73
N ASN A 49 3.48 -15.02 -18.27
CA ASN A 49 3.63 -16.33 -17.60
C ASN A 49 3.11 -16.44 -16.15
N VAL A 50 1.94 -15.85 -15.84
CA VAL A 50 1.32 -16.09 -14.53
C VAL A 50 0.66 -17.47 -14.53
N ASP A 51 1.33 -18.41 -13.88
CA ASP A 51 0.84 -19.76 -13.63
C ASP A 51 -0.34 -19.69 -12.64
N VAL A 52 -1.56 -19.81 -13.16
CA VAL A 52 -2.81 -19.66 -12.40
C VAL A 52 -2.93 -20.68 -11.26
N GLU A 53 -2.30 -21.85 -11.40
CA GLU A 53 -2.25 -22.84 -10.31
C GLU A 53 -1.40 -22.33 -9.14
N LYS A 54 -0.35 -21.54 -9.38
CA LYS A 54 0.45 -20.89 -8.31
C LYS A 54 -0.30 -19.75 -7.62
N LEU A 55 -1.16 -19.02 -8.34
CA LEU A 55 -1.96 -17.91 -7.77
C LEU A 55 -2.93 -18.36 -6.66
N ILE A 56 -3.41 -19.61 -6.70
CA ILE A 56 -4.31 -20.17 -5.67
C ILE A 56 -3.56 -20.50 -4.37
N HIS A 57 -2.26 -20.71 -4.52
CA HIS A 57 -1.35 -21.06 -3.45
C HIS A 57 -0.68 -19.82 -2.83
N GLU A 58 -0.76 -18.65 -3.48
CA GLU A 58 -0.10 -17.43 -3.01
C GLU A 58 -1.09 -16.37 -2.45
N PRO A 59 -0.83 -15.80 -1.26
CA PRO A 59 -1.57 -14.64 -0.75
C PRO A 59 -1.53 -13.41 -1.69
N SER A 60 -0.48 -13.27 -2.50
CA SER A 60 -0.37 -12.29 -3.59
C SER A 60 -1.28 -12.61 -4.78
N GLY A 61 -1.61 -13.88 -5.02
CA GLY A 61 -2.55 -14.30 -6.07
C GLY A 61 -4.00 -13.99 -5.74
N LEU A 62 -4.38 -14.06 -4.47
CA LEU A 62 -5.62 -13.48 -3.93
C LEU A 62 -5.75 -11.98 -4.21
N LEU A 63 -4.64 -11.26 -4.09
CA LEU A 63 -4.55 -9.83 -4.38
C LEU A 63 -4.62 -9.53 -5.88
N GLN A 64 -3.95 -10.32 -6.73
CA GLN A 64 -4.04 -10.20 -8.17
C GLN A 64 -5.43 -10.56 -8.71
N ILE A 65 -6.07 -11.59 -8.14
CA ILE A 65 -7.47 -11.92 -8.40
C ILE A 65 -8.36 -10.76 -7.95
N THR A 66 -8.14 -10.17 -6.77
CA THR A 66 -8.91 -9.01 -6.28
C THR A 66 -8.69 -7.75 -7.16
N LEU A 67 -7.48 -7.52 -7.67
CA LEU A 67 -7.14 -6.41 -8.57
C LEU A 67 -7.75 -6.61 -9.96
N LEU A 68 -7.60 -7.80 -10.54
CA LEU A 68 -8.25 -8.23 -11.78
C LEU A 68 -9.77 -8.09 -11.65
N THR A 69 -10.31 -8.49 -10.50
CA THR A 69 -11.73 -8.40 -10.19
C THR A 69 -12.21 -6.97 -10.03
N ASN A 70 -11.46 -6.09 -9.36
CA ASN A 70 -11.80 -4.67 -9.26
C ASN A 70 -11.73 -3.97 -10.63
N ALA A 71 -10.76 -4.35 -11.48
CA ALA A 71 -10.66 -3.87 -12.85
C ALA A 71 -11.85 -4.36 -13.71
N LEU A 72 -12.21 -5.64 -13.59
CA LEU A 72 -13.40 -6.21 -14.22
C LEU A 72 -14.69 -5.58 -13.68
N TYR A 73 -14.79 -5.33 -12.38
CA TYR A 73 -15.94 -4.67 -11.75
C TYR A 73 -16.11 -3.23 -12.25
N LEU A 74 -15.03 -2.44 -12.29
CA LEU A 74 -15.06 -1.06 -12.83
C LEU A 74 -15.49 -1.02 -14.30
N ARG A 75 -15.09 -2.01 -15.10
CA ARG A 75 -15.49 -2.13 -16.51
C ARG A 75 -16.88 -2.73 -16.73
N LEU A 76 -17.31 -3.65 -15.87
CA LEU A 76 -18.68 -4.21 -15.89
C LEU A 76 -19.71 -3.20 -15.35
N CYS A 77 -19.29 -2.25 -14.50
CA CYS A 77 -20.10 -1.09 -14.09
C CYS A 77 -20.42 -0.14 -15.25
N GLU A 78 -19.72 -0.23 -16.39
CA GLU A 78 -20.13 0.45 -17.64
C GLU A 78 -21.41 -0.19 -18.24
N ASN A 79 -21.81 -1.39 -17.78
CA ASN A 79 -23.05 -2.06 -18.15
C ASN A 79 -24.13 -1.97 -17.04
N LYS A 80 -25.27 -1.38 -17.40
CA LYS A 80 -26.28 -0.78 -16.50
C LYS A 80 -27.16 -1.70 -15.63
N SER A 81 -26.84 -2.99 -15.41
CA SER A 81 -27.69 -3.83 -14.54
C SER A 81 -27.14 -3.94 -13.12
N ILE A 82 -27.68 -3.09 -12.23
CA ILE A 82 -27.35 -3.01 -10.79
C ILE A 82 -27.48 -4.38 -10.10
N GLY A 83 -28.40 -5.25 -10.56
CA GLY A 83 -28.61 -6.59 -10.02
C GLY A 83 -27.44 -7.55 -10.26
N GLY A 84 -26.84 -7.55 -11.46
CA GLY A 84 -25.73 -8.45 -11.79
C GLY A 84 -24.44 -8.12 -11.05
N LEU A 85 -24.18 -6.82 -10.84
CA LEU A 85 -23.02 -6.34 -10.09
C LEU A 85 -23.05 -6.77 -8.63
N ASN A 86 -24.23 -6.76 -7.99
CA ASN A 86 -24.38 -7.19 -6.61
C ASN A 86 -24.19 -8.71 -6.45
N ILE A 87 -24.68 -9.51 -7.41
CA ILE A 87 -24.48 -10.97 -7.42
C ILE A 87 -23.00 -11.30 -7.55
N LEU A 88 -22.29 -10.68 -8.50
CA LEU A 88 -20.85 -10.88 -8.69
C LEU A 88 -20.08 -10.47 -7.43
N LYS A 89 -20.38 -9.30 -6.87
CA LYS A 89 -19.78 -8.79 -5.63
C LYS A 89 -19.95 -9.75 -4.46
N ASN A 90 -21.14 -10.33 -4.29
CA ASN A 90 -21.41 -11.29 -3.22
C ASN A 90 -20.66 -12.61 -3.43
N ALA A 91 -20.68 -13.16 -4.65
CA ALA A 91 -19.93 -14.39 -4.97
C ALA A 91 -18.42 -14.23 -4.71
N LEU A 92 -17.87 -13.05 -5.04
CA LEU A 92 -16.47 -12.72 -4.78
C LEU A 92 -16.17 -12.61 -3.29
N ARG A 93 -17.03 -11.94 -2.52
CA ARG A 93 -16.89 -11.87 -1.05
C ARG A 93 -16.91 -13.26 -0.43
N ASP A 94 -17.79 -14.14 -0.91
CA ASP A 94 -17.87 -15.52 -0.43
C ASP A 94 -16.60 -16.33 -0.77
N ALA A 95 -16.06 -16.18 -1.98
CA ALA A 95 -14.82 -16.81 -2.39
C ALA A 95 -13.62 -16.33 -1.56
N LEU A 96 -13.49 -15.00 -1.39
CA LEU A 96 -12.46 -14.40 -0.54
C LEU A 96 -12.58 -14.89 0.91
N SER A 97 -13.80 -14.98 1.45
CA SER A 97 -14.06 -15.48 2.80
C SER A 97 -13.59 -16.92 2.98
N LYS A 98 -13.93 -17.82 2.05
CA LYS A 98 -13.50 -19.23 2.07
C LYS A 98 -11.98 -19.35 1.98
N GLN A 99 -11.33 -18.60 1.09
CA GLN A 99 -9.87 -18.62 0.96
C GLN A 99 -9.16 -18.04 2.18
N MET A 100 -9.68 -16.94 2.73
CA MET A 100 -9.12 -16.30 3.93
C MET A 100 -9.16 -17.22 5.14
N ASN A 101 -10.28 -17.94 5.34
CA ASN A 101 -10.38 -18.94 6.39
C ASN A 101 -9.31 -20.04 6.22
N SER A 102 -9.11 -20.54 4.99
CA SER A 102 -8.07 -21.53 4.70
C SER A 102 -6.67 -21.02 5.03
N ILE A 103 -6.35 -19.78 4.65
CA ILE A 103 -5.04 -19.16 4.91
C ILE A 103 -4.79 -18.97 6.41
N VAL A 104 -5.78 -18.44 7.14
CA VAL A 104 -5.69 -18.25 8.59
C VAL A 104 -5.54 -19.59 9.30
N ALA A 105 -6.33 -20.60 8.91
CA ALA A 105 -6.26 -21.94 9.50
C ALA A 105 -4.90 -22.61 9.26
N LYS A 106 -4.32 -22.47 8.06
CA LYS A 106 -3.00 -23.03 7.70
C LYS A 106 -1.83 -22.30 8.36
N SER A 107 -2.05 -21.10 8.86
CA SER A 107 -1.04 -20.26 9.51
C SER A 107 -1.23 -20.18 11.03
N SER A 108 -1.99 -21.13 11.59
CA SER A 108 -2.37 -21.18 13.01
C SER A 108 -1.17 -21.18 13.96
N ASP A 109 -0.07 -21.84 13.59
CA ASP A 109 1.15 -21.88 14.41
C ASP A 109 1.82 -20.50 14.49
N GLN A 110 1.99 -19.83 13.36
CA GLN A 110 2.53 -18.47 13.31
C GLN A 110 1.64 -17.48 14.08
N LEU A 111 0.31 -17.60 13.95
CA LEU A 111 -0.64 -16.78 14.70
C LEU A 111 -0.61 -17.10 16.20
N THR A 112 -0.45 -18.36 16.59
CA THR A 112 -0.32 -18.75 18.01
C THR A 112 0.90 -18.08 18.63
N LYS A 113 2.05 -18.12 17.94
CA LYS A 113 3.29 -17.43 18.36
C LYS A 113 3.13 -15.91 18.40
N LEU A 114 2.43 -15.32 17.44
CA LEU A 114 2.07 -13.90 17.52
C LEU A 114 1.30 -13.61 18.82
N PHE A 115 0.25 -14.37 19.14
CA PHE A 115 -0.56 -14.15 20.34
C PHE A 115 0.20 -14.40 21.65
N GLU A 116 1.15 -15.34 21.69
CA GLU A 116 2.04 -15.53 22.84
C GLU A 116 2.80 -14.22 23.18
N LEU A 117 3.39 -13.56 22.18
CA LEU A 117 4.08 -12.29 22.40
C LEU A 117 3.10 -11.17 22.80
N LEU A 118 1.95 -11.07 22.12
CA LEU A 118 0.96 -10.04 22.43
C LEU A 118 0.41 -10.20 23.86
N ASP A 119 0.24 -11.43 24.34
CA ASP A 119 -0.20 -11.69 25.72
C ASP A 119 0.86 -11.24 26.74
N VAL A 120 2.14 -11.54 26.51
CA VAL A 120 3.25 -11.04 27.35
C VAL A 120 3.23 -9.52 27.42
N ILE A 121 3.15 -8.84 26.27
CA ILE A 121 3.07 -7.38 26.20
C ILE A 121 1.84 -6.86 26.94
N SER A 122 0.68 -7.51 26.76
CA SER A 122 -0.55 -7.10 27.44
C SER A 122 -0.43 -7.15 28.96
N LYS A 123 0.21 -8.20 29.51
CA LYS A 123 0.49 -8.35 30.94
C LYS A 123 1.40 -7.23 31.44
N ILE A 124 2.42 -6.87 30.67
CA ILE A 124 3.30 -5.73 30.98
C ILE A 124 2.48 -4.43 31.01
N CYS A 125 1.67 -4.13 29.99
CA CYS A 125 0.84 -2.93 29.95
C CYS A 125 -0.15 -2.87 31.14
N ILE A 126 -0.77 -3.99 31.52
CA ILE A 126 -1.66 -4.09 32.69
C ILE A 126 -0.92 -3.77 34.00
N SER A 127 0.35 -4.17 34.12
CA SER A 127 1.20 -3.83 35.26
C SER A 127 1.67 -2.37 35.26
N LYS A 128 1.38 -1.62 34.18
CA LYS A 128 1.82 -0.25 33.90
C LYS A 128 0.64 0.67 33.60
N LYS A 129 -0.50 0.42 34.26
CA LYS A 129 -1.76 1.20 34.08
C LYS A 129 -1.64 2.68 34.41
N GLU A 130 -0.58 3.08 35.12
CA GLU A 130 -0.29 4.49 35.41
C GLU A 130 0.19 5.27 34.17
N TYR A 131 0.52 4.59 33.06
CA TYR A 131 0.93 5.21 31.81
C TYR A 131 -0.21 5.22 30.78
N ASN A 132 -0.19 6.25 29.94
CA ASN A 132 -0.92 6.28 28.68
C ASN A 132 -0.24 5.30 27.70
N ILE A 133 -0.96 4.24 27.33
CA ILE A 133 -0.43 3.21 26.43
C ILE A 133 -0.63 3.64 24.98
N TYR A 134 0.47 3.75 24.24
CA TYR A 134 0.44 4.00 22.81
C TYR A 134 1.07 2.83 22.07
N ILE A 135 0.51 2.43 20.93
CA ILE A 135 1.04 1.37 20.07
C ILE A 135 1.58 2.04 18.81
N LEU A 136 2.88 1.94 18.58
CA LEU A 136 3.52 2.46 17.37
C LEU A 136 3.22 1.54 16.20
N GLU A 137 2.47 2.05 15.25
CA GLU A 137 2.21 1.40 13.98
C GLU A 137 3.02 2.09 12.88
N LEU A 138 3.80 1.30 12.16
CA LEU A 138 4.49 1.67 10.94
C LEU A 138 3.82 0.89 9.81
N PRO A 139 2.83 1.48 9.10
CA PRO A 139 2.04 0.73 8.14
C PRO A 139 2.90 0.07 7.07
N VAL A 140 2.42 -1.09 6.59
CA VAL A 140 3.18 -2.01 5.72
C VAL A 140 4.31 -2.75 6.48
N GLY A 141 3.97 -3.26 7.66
CA GLY A 141 4.86 -4.11 8.47
C GLY A 141 4.15 -4.66 9.71
N ASN A 142 3.56 -3.78 10.54
CA ASN A 142 3.05 -4.20 11.84
C ASN A 142 1.58 -3.84 12.17
N SER A 143 0.77 -3.47 11.17
CA SER A 143 -0.63 -3.06 11.41
C SER A 143 -1.52 -4.17 11.97
N ILE A 144 -1.33 -5.41 11.52
CA ILE A 144 -2.06 -6.57 12.05
C ILE A 144 -1.68 -6.83 13.52
N PRO A 145 -0.39 -7.02 13.88
CA PRO A 145 0.01 -7.11 15.28
C PRO A 145 -0.47 -5.95 16.16
N SER A 146 -0.40 -4.72 15.66
CA SER A 146 -0.82 -3.51 16.39
C SER A 146 -2.33 -3.51 16.69
N THR A 147 -3.15 -3.83 15.68
CA THR A 147 -4.61 -3.91 15.82
C THR A 147 -5.02 -5.04 16.75
N LEU A 148 -4.38 -6.21 16.64
CA LEU A 148 -4.65 -7.34 17.53
C LEU A 148 -4.26 -7.03 18.99
N LEU A 149 -3.15 -6.34 19.21
CA LEU A 149 -2.73 -5.91 20.54
C LEU A 149 -3.71 -4.90 21.14
N GLN A 150 -4.15 -3.90 20.37
CA GLN A 150 -5.13 -2.91 20.84
C GLN A 150 -6.43 -3.60 21.26
N ASN A 151 -6.92 -4.54 20.46
CA ASN A 151 -8.12 -5.32 20.79
C ASN A 151 -7.93 -6.14 22.07
N LEU A 152 -6.77 -6.77 22.26
CA LEU A 152 -6.43 -7.53 23.47
C LEU A 152 -6.39 -6.63 24.72
N LEU A 153 -5.75 -5.47 24.63
CA LEU A 153 -5.71 -4.50 25.73
C LEU A 153 -7.10 -3.99 26.08
N LYS A 154 -7.89 -3.61 25.08
CA LYS A 154 -9.28 -3.15 25.27
C LYS A 154 -10.13 -4.21 25.98
N MET A 155 -10.01 -5.47 25.59
CA MET A 155 -10.73 -6.57 26.22
C MET A 155 -10.28 -6.81 27.67
N LYS A 156 -9.02 -6.53 27.99
CA LYS A 156 -8.48 -6.58 29.36
C LYS A 156 -8.70 -5.28 30.15
N GLY A 157 -9.54 -4.36 29.65
CA GLY A 157 -9.87 -3.10 30.32
C GLY A 157 -8.70 -2.12 30.41
N VAL A 158 -7.79 -2.15 29.43
CA VAL A 158 -6.68 -1.20 29.30
C VAL A 158 -6.89 -0.34 28.07
N ASP A 159 -7.04 0.96 28.28
CA ASP A 159 -7.12 1.93 27.19
C ASP A 159 -5.77 2.04 26.49
N SER A 160 -5.80 2.04 25.15
CA SER A 160 -4.61 2.20 24.31
C SER A 160 -4.95 2.85 22.98
N MET A 161 -4.00 3.63 22.46
CA MET A 161 -4.15 4.34 21.19
C MET A 161 -3.06 3.92 20.21
N ILE A 162 -3.45 3.62 18.97
CA ILE A 162 -2.48 3.40 17.89
C ILE A 162 -2.00 4.77 17.40
N ILE A 163 -0.67 4.95 17.34
CA ILE A 163 -0.02 6.07 16.67
C ILE A 163 0.58 5.54 15.38
N THR A 164 0.02 5.99 14.28
CA THR A 164 0.47 5.59 12.95
C THR A 164 1.51 6.58 12.43
N ILE A 165 2.67 6.08 11.98
CA ILE A 165 3.74 6.89 11.38
C ILE A 165 4.14 6.27 10.05
N SER A 166 3.92 7.01 8.95
CA SER A 166 4.42 6.59 7.65
C SER A 166 5.89 6.94 7.50
N LEU A 167 6.73 5.94 7.28
CA LEU A 167 8.18 6.14 7.14
C LEU A 167 8.61 6.15 5.67
N ASN A 168 9.49 7.09 5.36
CA ASN A 168 10.28 7.09 4.13
C ASN A 168 11.47 6.10 4.28
N ARG A 169 11.94 5.53 3.17
CA ARG A 169 13.18 4.72 3.07
C ARG A 169 14.43 5.60 3.05
N ASN A 170 14.44 6.70 3.81
CA ASN A 170 15.53 7.66 3.84
C ASN A 170 16.28 7.61 5.18
N ASP A 171 17.43 6.93 5.17
CA ASP A 171 18.25 6.68 6.36
C ASP A 171 19.38 7.70 6.57
N SER A 172 19.61 8.63 5.64
CA SER A 172 20.72 9.58 5.73
C SER A 172 20.36 10.98 5.24
N LYS A 173 20.96 12.02 5.85
CA LYS A 173 20.78 13.42 5.46
C LYS A 173 21.49 13.74 4.15
N LYS A 174 20.94 13.26 3.03
CA LYS A 174 21.18 13.91 1.73
C LYS A 174 20.03 14.85 1.39
N ASN A 175 18.76 14.42 1.48
CA ASN A 175 17.55 15.24 1.27
C ASN A 175 16.34 14.63 2.01
N GLY A 176 15.29 15.40 2.34
CA GLY A 176 14.04 14.91 2.95
C GLY A 176 14.09 14.60 4.47
N TYR A 177 12.96 14.20 5.06
CA TYR A 177 12.90 13.78 6.47
C TYR A 177 13.55 12.41 6.66
N THR A 178 14.40 12.30 7.67
CA THR A 178 14.89 11.01 8.16
C THR A 178 13.79 10.28 8.95
N ARG A 179 13.87 8.94 9.03
CA ARG A 179 12.98 8.15 9.91
C ARG A 179 12.94 8.71 11.34
N LYS A 180 14.08 9.17 11.84
CA LYS A 180 14.22 9.80 13.16
C LYS A 180 13.33 11.04 13.29
N GLU A 181 13.41 11.95 12.33
CA GLU A 181 12.66 13.22 12.41
C GLU A 181 11.15 12.99 12.31
N LEU A 182 10.70 12.03 11.50
CA LEU A 182 9.27 11.66 11.42
C LEU A 182 8.74 11.13 12.76
N ILE A 183 9.50 10.21 13.39
CA ILE A 183 9.15 9.65 14.70
C ILE A 183 9.17 10.72 15.78
N GLU A 184 10.24 11.53 15.85
CA GLU A 184 10.36 12.59 16.86
C GLU A 184 9.27 13.64 16.71
N ASN A 185 8.88 14.02 15.49
CA ASN A 185 7.81 14.99 15.28
C ASN A 185 6.46 14.46 15.78
N LYS A 186 6.13 13.20 15.49
CA LYS A 186 4.85 12.64 15.97
C LYS A 186 4.83 12.46 17.49
N LEU A 187 5.94 12.04 18.08
CA LEU A 187 6.03 11.82 19.53
C LEU A 187 6.09 13.11 20.36
N LYS A 188 6.46 14.26 19.76
CA LYS A 188 6.43 15.57 20.46
C LYS A 188 5.04 15.99 20.91
N GLU A 189 3.99 15.44 20.31
CA GLU A 189 2.59 15.72 20.66
C GLU A 189 2.16 15.03 21.97
N LEU A 190 3.00 14.15 22.53
CA LEU A 190 2.68 13.34 23.70
C LEU A 190 3.42 13.81 24.97
N ASP A 191 2.80 13.62 26.14
CA ASP A 191 3.50 13.70 27.42
C ASP A 191 4.35 12.44 27.65
N LEU A 192 5.57 12.46 27.10
CA LEU A 192 6.49 11.31 27.10
C LEU A 192 6.75 10.72 28.50
N LYS A 193 6.69 11.53 29.57
CA LYS A 193 6.92 11.05 30.94
C LYS A 193 5.81 10.11 31.43
N LYS A 194 4.59 10.30 30.93
CA LYS A 194 3.41 9.48 31.22
C LYS A 194 3.07 8.51 30.09
N THR A 195 3.89 8.42 29.05
CA THR A 195 3.67 7.53 27.92
C THR A 195 4.45 6.22 28.07
N LEU A 196 3.79 5.11 27.78
CA LEU A 196 4.42 3.84 27.48
C LEU A 196 4.12 3.48 26.03
N LEU A 197 5.15 3.48 25.19
CA LEU A 197 5.03 3.15 23.77
C LEU A 197 5.31 1.66 23.54
N VAL A 198 4.46 0.96 22.82
CA VAL A 198 4.70 -0.42 22.39
C VAL A 198 5.07 -0.40 20.92
N TYR A 199 6.17 -1.05 20.54
CA TYR A 199 6.52 -1.26 19.14
C TYR A 199 6.78 -2.75 18.91
N THR A 200 5.92 -3.38 18.12
CA THR A 200 6.06 -4.76 17.67
C THR A 200 6.30 -4.78 16.17
N ASP A 201 7.30 -5.50 15.67
CA ASP A 201 7.57 -5.59 14.24
C ASP A 201 8.49 -6.78 13.95
N GLU A 202 8.66 -7.08 12.67
CA GLU A 202 9.41 -8.23 12.16
C GLU A 202 10.93 -7.96 12.19
N TRP A 203 11.69 -9.01 12.45
CA TRP A 203 13.14 -8.99 12.42
C TRP A 203 13.62 -10.10 11.48
N ILE A 204 13.77 -9.77 10.18
CA ILE A 204 14.30 -10.69 9.14
C ILE A 204 15.81 -10.50 8.96
N SER A 205 16.21 -9.34 8.41
CA SER A 205 17.59 -8.85 8.42
C SER A 205 17.86 -7.89 9.58
N GLY A 206 16.80 -7.53 10.31
CA GLY A 206 16.86 -6.66 11.47
C GLY A 206 17.01 -5.17 11.20
N SER A 207 17.33 -4.75 9.98
CA SER A 207 17.66 -3.34 9.68
C SER A 207 16.56 -2.35 10.10
N ASN A 208 15.28 -2.63 9.78
CA ASN A 208 14.17 -1.73 10.14
C ASN A 208 13.93 -1.73 11.65
N PHE A 209 13.58 -2.88 12.25
CA PHE A 209 13.33 -3.02 13.68
C PHE A 209 14.47 -2.44 14.54
N TYR A 210 15.72 -2.77 14.20
CA TYR A 210 16.91 -2.27 14.89
C TYR A 210 17.03 -0.75 14.78
N ASN A 211 16.83 -0.18 13.60
CA ASN A 211 16.91 1.27 13.40
C ASN A 211 15.82 2.00 14.19
N ILE A 212 14.58 1.51 14.17
CA ILE A 212 13.47 2.11 14.90
C ILE A 212 13.69 2.04 16.41
N THR A 213 14.02 0.86 16.95
CA THR A 213 14.30 0.71 18.39
C THR A 213 15.51 1.52 18.84
N LYS A 214 16.54 1.68 17.99
CA LYS A 214 17.69 2.56 18.25
C LYS A 214 17.30 4.05 18.24
N ILE A 215 16.36 4.46 17.39
CA ILE A 215 15.81 5.82 17.41
C ILE A 215 15.03 6.03 18.72
N LEU A 216 14.04 5.17 19.00
CA LEU A 216 13.16 5.27 20.17
C LEU A 216 13.94 5.28 21.49
N SER A 217 14.96 4.42 21.63
CA SER A 217 15.79 4.34 22.85
C SER A 217 16.65 5.57 23.15
N LYS A 218 16.75 6.51 22.20
CA LYS A 218 17.46 7.78 22.37
C LYS A 218 16.52 8.96 22.64
N ILE A 219 15.21 8.76 22.52
CA ILE A 219 14.24 9.81 22.82
C ILE A 219 14.15 9.98 24.34
N LYS A 220 14.37 11.22 24.79
CA LYS A 220 14.39 11.54 26.22
C LYS A 220 13.02 11.27 26.85
N ASP A 221 13.02 10.74 28.07
CA ASP A 221 11.84 10.43 28.90
C ASP A 221 10.88 9.37 28.33
N LEU A 222 11.07 8.89 27.10
CA LEU A 222 10.24 7.87 26.48
C LEU A 222 10.53 6.49 27.09
N LYS A 223 9.47 5.85 27.59
CA LYS A 223 9.44 4.43 27.95
C LYS A 223 8.83 3.65 26.80
N PHE A 224 9.46 2.54 26.41
CA PHE A 224 8.90 1.70 25.36
C PHE A 224 9.18 0.20 25.51
N ILE A 225 8.31 -0.62 24.91
CA ILE A 225 8.36 -2.08 24.88
C ILE A 225 8.67 -2.53 23.44
N PRO A 226 9.87 -3.08 23.16
CA PRO A 226 10.20 -3.65 21.86
C PRO A 226 9.84 -5.14 21.77
N GLY A 227 8.81 -5.51 21.00
CA GLY A 227 8.46 -6.91 20.73
C GLY A 227 8.90 -7.34 19.34
N ALA A 228 9.76 -8.36 19.22
CA ALA A 228 10.30 -8.77 17.92
C ALA A 228 9.76 -10.12 17.46
N PHE A 229 9.32 -10.19 16.21
CA PHE A 229 9.01 -11.44 15.52
C PHE A 229 10.22 -11.92 14.72
N LEU A 230 10.78 -13.07 15.08
CA LEU A 230 11.98 -13.66 14.49
C LEU A 230 11.61 -14.87 13.63
N LEU A 231 12.44 -15.17 12.64
CA LEU A 231 12.41 -16.43 11.89
C LEU A 231 13.61 -17.29 12.29
N LYS A 232 13.63 -18.55 11.86
CA LYS A 232 14.79 -19.43 12.08
C LYS A 232 16.09 -18.84 11.49
N GLU A 233 16.01 -18.28 10.28
CA GLU A 233 17.15 -17.64 9.60
C GLU A 233 17.62 -16.34 10.28
N SER A 234 16.81 -15.74 11.15
CA SER A 234 17.18 -14.53 11.88
C SER A 234 18.41 -14.77 12.75
N PHE A 235 18.50 -15.94 13.37
CA PHE A 235 19.59 -16.31 14.27
C PHE A 235 20.94 -16.49 13.53
N GLU A 236 20.89 -16.67 12.21
CA GLU A 236 22.06 -16.88 11.34
C GLU A 236 22.60 -15.55 10.77
N LYS A 237 21.93 -14.42 10.99
CA LYS A 237 22.39 -13.11 10.50
C LYS A 237 23.53 -12.56 11.35
N ASP A 238 24.56 -12.03 10.71
CA ASP A 238 25.73 -11.42 11.37
C ASP A 238 25.36 -10.35 12.41
N ASP A 239 24.32 -9.56 12.13
CA ASP A 239 23.87 -8.48 13.01
C ASP A 239 22.99 -8.97 14.18
N TYR A 240 22.63 -10.25 14.25
CA TYR A 240 21.71 -10.78 15.29
C TYR A 240 22.28 -10.61 16.70
N SER A 241 23.54 -10.97 16.93
CA SER A 241 24.17 -10.83 18.26
C SER A 241 24.18 -9.38 18.74
N LYS A 242 24.45 -8.44 17.83
CA LYS A 242 24.41 -7.01 18.10
C LYS A 242 22.99 -6.51 18.38
N TYR A 243 22.01 -7.01 17.64
CA TYR A 243 20.61 -6.75 17.92
C TYR A 243 20.21 -7.26 19.31
N LYS A 244 20.47 -8.54 19.61
CA LYS A 244 20.12 -9.21 20.89
C LYS A 244 20.66 -8.42 22.08
N PHE A 245 21.94 -8.05 22.06
CA PHE A 245 22.57 -7.25 23.10
C PHE A 245 21.88 -5.88 23.31
N ASN A 246 21.54 -5.20 22.21
CA ASN A 246 20.86 -3.91 22.30
C ASN A 246 19.42 -4.04 22.80
N HIS A 247 18.70 -5.08 22.38
CA HIS A 247 17.35 -5.39 22.83
C HIS A 247 17.34 -5.71 24.34
N GLU A 248 18.27 -6.54 24.81
CA GLU A 248 18.47 -6.82 26.25
C GLU A 248 18.75 -5.56 27.05
N LYS A 249 19.59 -4.67 26.55
CA LYS A 249 19.87 -3.39 27.20
C LYS A 249 18.63 -2.49 27.29
N ILE A 250 17.77 -2.49 26.27
CA ILE A 250 16.52 -1.72 26.26
C ILE A 250 15.53 -2.32 27.27
N CYS A 251 15.28 -3.62 27.21
CA CYS A 251 14.38 -4.33 28.11
C CYS A 251 14.85 -4.25 29.57
N GLY A 252 16.16 -4.42 29.82
CA GLY A 252 16.76 -4.37 31.16
C GLY A 252 16.60 -3.01 31.84
N LYS A 253 16.67 -1.89 31.09
CA LYS A 253 16.37 -0.55 31.64
C LYS A 253 14.93 -0.42 32.16
N MET A 254 14.03 -1.22 31.63
CA MET A 254 12.61 -1.23 31.98
C MET A 254 12.26 -2.35 32.97
N GLY A 255 13.21 -3.23 33.31
CA GLY A 255 12.98 -4.40 34.15
C GLY A 255 12.21 -5.53 33.45
N PHE A 256 12.26 -5.61 32.13
CA PHE A 256 11.59 -6.67 31.36
C PHE A 256 12.57 -7.80 31.01
N ASP A 257 12.06 -9.02 31.01
CA ASP A 257 12.78 -10.15 30.43
C ASP A 257 12.79 -10.01 28.89
N ALA A 258 13.99 -9.86 28.34
CA ALA A 258 14.20 -9.64 26.93
C ALA A 258 13.87 -10.87 26.08
N ASP A 259 14.05 -12.09 26.62
CA ASP A 259 13.71 -13.33 25.91
C ASP A 259 12.20 -13.47 25.73
N SER A 260 11.39 -13.10 26.73
CA SER A 260 9.93 -13.07 26.62
C SER A 260 9.38 -12.10 25.55
N LEU A 261 10.20 -11.14 25.10
CA LEU A 261 9.85 -10.12 24.11
C LEU A 261 10.45 -10.40 22.72
N ARG A 262 11.05 -11.58 22.53
CA ARG A 262 11.55 -12.08 21.26
C ARG A 262 10.92 -13.43 20.98
N ILE A 263 10.05 -13.50 19.97
CA ILE A 263 9.39 -14.75 19.64
C ILE A 263 9.83 -15.23 18.26
N GLN A 264 10.30 -16.48 18.20
CA GLN A 264 10.50 -17.15 16.92
C GLN A 264 9.14 -17.62 16.40
N LEU A 265 8.77 -17.13 15.23
CA LEU A 265 7.62 -17.59 14.49
C LEU A 265 7.95 -18.88 13.75
N SER A 266 6.93 -19.73 13.60
CA SER A 266 6.98 -20.85 12.66
C SER A 266 7.00 -20.35 11.22
N ASP A 267 7.64 -21.11 10.34
CA ASP A 267 7.58 -20.88 8.90
C ASP A 267 6.13 -20.98 8.41
N LEU A 268 5.79 -20.21 7.38
CA LEU A 268 4.51 -20.37 6.70
C LEU A 268 4.48 -21.74 6.02
N ASN A 269 3.39 -22.49 6.21
CA ASN A 269 3.25 -23.83 5.63
C ASN A 269 3.49 -23.79 4.11
N THR A 270 4.36 -24.69 3.63
CA THR A 270 5.00 -24.78 2.30
C THR A 270 4.06 -24.94 1.11
N ILE A 271 2.75 -24.87 1.31
CA ILE A 271 1.77 -24.83 0.23
C ILE A 271 1.74 -23.42 -0.38
N ILE A 272 2.27 -22.41 0.30
CA ILE A 272 2.40 -21.06 -0.22
C ILE A 272 3.71 -20.94 -1.00
N THR A 273 3.64 -20.85 -2.33
CA THR A 273 4.80 -20.66 -3.23
C THR A 273 5.33 -19.22 -3.24
N SER A 274 5.15 -18.48 -2.15
CA SER A 274 5.63 -17.10 -2.01
C SER A 274 6.89 -17.06 -1.15
N ASP A 275 7.80 -16.14 -1.48
CA ASP A 275 8.95 -15.75 -0.64
C ASP A 275 8.52 -15.04 0.67
N GLN A 276 7.22 -14.83 0.85
CA GLN A 276 6.61 -14.24 2.04
C GLN A 276 6.90 -15.09 3.29
N LYS A 277 7.40 -14.43 4.32
CA LYS A 277 7.80 -15.06 5.60
C LYS A 277 6.81 -14.87 6.73
N PHE A 278 5.95 -13.85 6.64
CA PHE A 278 4.89 -13.56 7.62
C PHE A 278 3.57 -13.41 6.90
N ILE A 279 2.49 -13.97 7.43
CA ILE A 279 1.15 -13.93 6.82
C ILE A 279 0.65 -12.50 6.56
N TRP A 280 1.19 -11.49 7.25
CA TRP A 280 0.82 -10.08 7.12
C TRP A 280 1.87 -9.18 6.42
N ALA A 281 3.05 -9.69 6.06
CA ALA A 281 4.19 -8.87 5.60
C ALA A 281 4.04 -8.22 4.20
N GLU A 282 3.38 -8.86 3.23
CA GLU A 282 3.46 -8.41 1.83
C GLU A 282 2.25 -7.62 1.31
N SER A 283 1.21 -7.42 2.11
CA SER A 283 -0.01 -6.82 1.61
C SER A 283 -0.39 -5.59 2.39
N ASP A 284 -0.15 -4.41 1.80
CA ASP A 284 -0.79 -3.14 2.11
C ASP A 284 -2.29 -3.35 2.43
N ARG A 285 -2.97 -4.20 1.63
CA ARG A 285 -4.38 -4.52 1.82
C ARG A 285 -4.69 -5.34 3.06
N LEU A 286 -3.84 -6.31 3.43
CA LEU A 286 -3.98 -7.00 4.72
C LEU A 286 -3.56 -6.12 5.89
N ALA A 287 -2.65 -5.17 5.68
CA ALA A 287 -2.29 -4.18 6.69
C ALA A 287 -3.42 -3.17 6.94
N GLY A 288 -4.41 -3.07 6.05
CA GLY A 288 -5.53 -2.12 6.17
C GLY A 288 -5.17 -0.71 5.71
N TYR A 289 -4.01 -0.53 5.08
CA TYR A 289 -3.50 0.76 4.63
C TYR A 289 -3.00 0.69 3.21
N ARG A 290 -3.24 1.74 2.44
CA ARG A 290 -2.52 1.97 1.18
C ARG A 290 -1.40 2.96 1.45
N LYS A 291 -0.16 2.57 1.15
CA LYS A 291 0.94 3.52 1.12
C LYS A 291 0.84 4.33 -0.16
N PHE A 292 0.72 5.65 -0.05
CA PHE A 292 0.60 6.53 -1.19
C PHE A 292 1.53 7.74 -1.08
N GLU A 293 2.40 7.90 -2.07
CA GLU A 293 3.15 9.14 -2.26
C GLU A 293 2.39 9.99 -3.27
N PHE A 294 1.30 10.63 -2.84
CA PHE A 294 0.34 11.28 -3.77
C PHE A 294 0.98 12.35 -4.64
N PHE A 295 1.62 13.31 -3.98
CA PHE A 295 2.33 14.37 -4.65
C PHE A 295 3.38 13.83 -5.62
N GLY A 296 4.20 12.88 -5.17
CA GLY A 296 5.21 12.23 -6.02
C GLY A 296 4.59 11.52 -7.21
N SER A 297 3.45 10.84 -7.02
CA SER A 297 2.73 10.11 -8.07
C SER A 297 2.16 11.04 -9.13
N ILE A 298 1.48 12.13 -8.76
CA ILE A 298 0.97 13.13 -9.72
C ILE A 298 2.10 13.65 -10.59
N ILE A 299 3.19 14.09 -9.94
CA ILE A 299 4.31 14.70 -10.63
C ILE A 299 5.00 13.69 -11.55
N SER A 300 5.23 12.46 -11.07
CA SER A 300 5.85 11.38 -11.87
C SER A 300 5.01 11.03 -13.10
N THR A 301 3.68 11.00 -12.93
CA THR A 301 2.76 10.77 -14.05
C THR A 301 2.81 11.94 -15.03
N LEU A 302 2.80 13.19 -14.55
CA LEU A 302 2.90 14.36 -15.42
C LEU A 302 4.14 14.33 -16.31
N PHE A 303 5.32 14.06 -15.73
CA PHE A 303 6.56 13.98 -16.52
C PHE A 303 6.53 12.82 -17.52
N ALA A 304 6.14 11.62 -17.08
CA ALA A 304 6.04 10.46 -17.99
C ALA A 304 5.02 10.67 -19.12
N THR A 305 3.89 11.31 -18.83
CA THR A 305 2.90 11.66 -19.85
C THR A 305 3.44 12.74 -20.80
N GLY A 306 4.18 13.73 -20.31
CA GLY A 306 4.79 14.76 -21.16
C GLY A 306 5.86 14.19 -22.10
N GLU A 307 6.67 13.26 -21.62
CA GLU A 307 7.61 12.47 -22.44
C GLU A 307 6.85 11.68 -23.50
N PHE A 308 5.85 10.89 -23.08
CA PHE A 308 5.02 10.10 -23.99
C PHE A 308 4.39 10.95 -25.09
N LEU A 309 3.75 12.07 -24.76
CA LEU A 309 3.12 12.95 -25.75
C LEU A 309 4.15 13.60 -26.69
N SER A 310 5.35 13.92 -26.18
CA SER A 310 6.45 14.45 -27.00
C SER A 310 6.97 13.41 -27.99
N GLU A 311 6.98 12.14 -27.61
CA GLU A 311 7.45 11.02 -28.44
C GLU A 311 6.36 10.47 -29.38
N ASN A 312 5.08 10.81 -29.14
CA ASN A 312 3.93 10.29 -29.88
C ASN A 312 3.10 11.43 -30.52
N PRO A 313 3.50 11.95 -31.70
CA PRO A 313 2.82 13.07 -32.35
C PRO A 313 1.33 12.85 -32.64
N LEU A 314 0.92 11.61 -32.93
CA LEU A 314 -0.49 11.26 -33.14
C LEU A 314 -1.31 11.48 -31.85
N ALA A 315 -0.84 10.93 -30.73
CA ALA A 315 -1.51 11.09 -29.44
C ALA A 315 -1.55 12.57 -29.01
N LEU A 316 -0.47 13.31 -29.23
CA LEU A 316 -0.43 14.76 -28.97
C LEU A 316 -1.47 15.53 -29.79
N ASN A 317 -1.54 15.28 -31.10
CA ASN A 317 -2.50 15.95 -31.98
C ASN A 317 -3.95 15.64 -31.60
N GLU A 318 -4.27 14.36 -31.32
CA GLU A 318 -5.60 13.96 -30.84
C GLU A 318 -5.97 14.65 -29.52
N THR A 319 -5.01 14.74 -28.60
CA THR A 319 -5.20 15.41 -27.31
C THR A 319 -5.54 16.87 -27.49
N ILE A 320 -4.80 17.58 -28.34
CA ILE A 320 -5.01 19.01 -28.59
C ILE A 320 -6.37 19.24 -29.25
N ARG A 321 -6.74 18.44 -30.26
CA ARG A 321 -8.05 18.56 -30.92
C ARG A 321 -9.21 18.39 -29.96
N LYS A 322 -9.14 17.36 -29.10
CA LYS A 322 -10.15 17.13 -28.05
C LYS A 322 -10.20 18.28 -27.05
N ALA A 323 -9.05 18.77 -26.60
CA ALA A 323 -8.99 19.89 -25.68
C ALA A 323 -9.59 21.18 -26.27
N ILE A 324 -9.34 21.46 -27.56
CA ILE A 324 -9.95 22.60 -28.27
C ILE A 324 -11.47 22.43 -28.30
N TYR A 325 -11.95 21.27 -28.75
CA TYR A 325 -13.38 20.99 -28.87
C TYR A 325 -14.15 21.10 -27.54
N GLU A 326 -13.54 20.66 -26.43
CA GLU A 326 -14.21 20.67 -25.12
C GLU A 326 -14.08 22.00 -24.36
N LEU A 327 -13.00 22.76 -24.59
CA LEU A 327 -12.69 23.98 -23.82
C LEU A 327 -12.99 25.26 -24.59
N THR A 328 -13.40 25.16 -25.86
CA THR A 328 -13.74 26.29 -26.72
C THR A 328 -14.98 25.97 -27.57
N ASP A 329 -15.54 26.98 -28.24
CA ASP A 329 -16.65 26.79 -29.19
C ASP A 329 -16.18 26.34 -30.59
N LEU A 330 -14.91 25.97 -30.74
CA LEU A 330 -14.32 25.57 -32.02
C LEU A 330 -14.50 24.07 -32.28
N ASP A 331 -14.68 23.71 -33.55
CA ASP A 331 -14.81 22.32 -33.98
C ASP A 331 -13.48 21.55 -33.80
N ALA A 332 -13.56 20.24 -33.50
CA ALA A 332 -12.39 19.38 -33.30
C ALA A 332 -11.50 19.26 -34.55
N GLU A 333 -12.06 19.49 -35.74
CA GLU A 333 -11.35 19.49 -37.02
C GLU A 333 -10.75 20.85 -37.37
N THR A 334 -10.91 21.87 -36.51
CA THR A 334 -10.28 23.18 -36.70
C THR A 334 -8.76 23.03 -36.79
N GLU A 335 -8.19 23.50 -37.89
CA GLU A 335 -6.75 23.41 -38.11
C GLU A 335 -6.00 24.27 -37.10
N ILE A 336 -5.04 23.66 -36.40
CA ILE A 336 -4.15 24.37 -35.47
C ILE A 336 -3.15 25.19 -36.31
N PRO A 337 -3.06 26.51 -36.12
CA PRO A 337 -2.09 27.33 -36.86
C PRO A 337 -0.65 26.86 -36.64
N ASP A 338 0.19 26.93 -37.67
CA ASP A 338 1.58 26.44 -37.61
C ASP A 338 2.41 27.18 -36.54
N GLU A 339 2.16 28.46 -36.32
CA GLU A 339 2.78 29.22 -35.23
C GLU A 339 2.43 28.61 -33.85
N THR A 340 1.19 28.17 -33.67
CA THR A 340 0.75 27.48 -32.44
C THR A 340 1.39 26.11 -32.32
N LYS A 341 1.47 25.33 -33.41
CA LYS A 341 2.18 24.05 -33.42
C LYS A 341 3.66 24.21 -33.01
N GLN A 342 4.33 25.25 -33.51
CA GLN A 342 5.71 25.56 -33.14
C GLN A 342 5.83 25.94 -31.66
N LYS A 343 4.92 26.76 -31.12
CA LYS A 343 4.87 27.10 -29.69
C LYS A 343 4.65 25.88 -28.80
N ILE A 344 3.75 24.98 -29.19
CA ILE A 344 3.51 23.72 -28.48
C ILE A 344 4.77 22.88 -28.45
N LYS A 345 5.40 22.66 -29.62
CA LYS A 345 6.65 21.89 -29.71
C LYS A 345 7.76 22.48 -28.84
N ALA A 346 7.99 23.80 -28.94
CA ALA A 346 8.99 24.48 -28.12
C ALA A 346 8.68 24.35 -26.61
N SER A 347 7.40 24.33 -26.24
CA SER A 347 6.99 24.12 -24.84
C SER A 347 7.30 22.70 -24.35
N PHE A 348 7.05 21.67 -25.17
CA PHE A 348 7.39 20.28 -24.85
C PHE A 348 8.90 20.06 -24.78
N ASP A 349 9.67 20.62 -25.73
CA ASP A 349 11.13 20.56 -25.72
C ASP A 349 11.69 21.19 -24.44
N TYR A 350 11.17 22.36 -24.03
CA TYR A 350 11.57 23.02 -22.78
C TYR A 350 11.11 22.23 -21.55
N PHE A 351 9.91 21.65 -21.57
CA PHE A 351 9.36 20.85 -20.48
C PHE A 351 10.23 19.63 -20.17
N ASN A 352 10.59 18.87 -21.20
CA ASN A 352 11.36 17.63 -21.08
C ASN A 352 12.84 17.87 -20.75
N SER A 353 13.41 19.02 -21.14
CA SER A 353 14.84 19.30 -20.94
C SER A 353 15.15 20.19 -19.74
N VAL A 354 14.65 21.42 -19.71
CA VAL A 354 15.07 22.45 -18.74
C VAL A 354 14.13 22.49 -17.54
N PHE A 355 12.83 22.39 -17.78
CA PHE A 355 11.84 22.48 -16.70
C PHE A 355 11.91 21.29 -15.75
N SER A 356 12.06 20.06 -16.27
CA SER A 356 12.26 18.83 -15.49
C SER A 356 13.45 18.95 -14.54
N LEU A 357 14.61 19.38 -15.03
CA LEU A 357 15.81 19.59 -14.22
C LEU A 357 15.62 20.66 -13.13
N ASN A 358 15.04 21.82 -13.49
CA ASN A 358 14.73 22.88 -12.53
C ASN A 358 13.71 22.43 -11.47
N PHE A 359 12.75 21.59 -11.86
CA PHE A 359 11.77 21.01 -10.96
C PHE A 359 12.45 20.07 -9.96
N GLU A 360 13.31 19.15 -10.44
CA GLU A 360 14.07 18.22 -9.61
C GLU A 360 14.92 18.95 -8.57
N GLU A 361 15.69 19.96 -8.98
CA GLU A 361 16.52 20.78 -8.08
C GLU A 361 15.66 21.47 -6.99
N LYS A 362 14.50 22.01 -7.37
CA LYS A 362 13.62 22.69 -6.42
C LYS A 362 12.93 21.71 -5.47
N VAL A 363 12.52 20.54 -5.94
CA VAL A 363 11.91 19.51 -5.10
C VAL A 363 12.91 18.97 -4.08
N ILE A 364 14.15 18.73 -4.49
CA ILE A 364 15.25 18.31 -3.63
C ILE A 364 15.44 19.25 -2.42
N THR A 365 15.24 20.55 -2.63
CA THR A 365 15.47 21.59 -1.61
C THR A 365 14.23 21.98 -0.79
N THR A 366 13.06 21.44 -1.12
CA THR A 366 11.80 21.82 -0.45
C THR A 366 11.59 21.07 0.86
N LYS A 367 11.34 21.79 1.95
CA LYS A 367 10.82 21.18 3.19
C LYS A 367 9.44 20.60 2.91
N ILE A 368 9.30 19.30 3.14
CA ILE A 368 8.04 18.58 2.94
C ILE A 368 7.09 18.90 4.09
N GLU A 369 5.79 18.94 3.81
CA GLU A 369 4.76 19.00 4.84
C GLU A 369 4.27 17.57 5.12
N ILE A 370 4.24 17.20 6.40
CA ILE A 370 3.57 15.97 6.83
C ILE A 370 2.08 16.32 6.89
N ASN A 371 1.28 15.71 6.02
CA ASN A 371 -0.17 15.88 6.07
C ASN A 371 -0.80 14.57 6.54
N ASP A 372 -1.40 14.60 7.74
CA ASP A 372 -2.10 13.46 8.32
C ASP A 372 -3.51 13.26 7.72
N VAL A 373 -3.99 14.25 6.95
CA VAL A 373 -5.31 14.21 6.29
C VAL A 373 -5.12 14.33 4.78
N PHE A 374 -5.54 13.29 4.07
CA PHE A 374 -5.54 13.32 2.62
C PHE A 374 -6.82 13.94 2.08
N ASP A 375 -6.66 15.07 1.38
CA ASP A 375 -7.71 15.66 0.56
C ASP A 375 -7.21 15.74 -0.89
N LEU A 376 -7.86 14.98 -1.77
CA LEU A 376 -7.48 14.83 -3.17
C LEU A 376 -7.35 16.19 -3.88
N VAL A 377 -8.30 17.07 -3.63
CA VAL A 377 -8.36 18.40 -4.25
C VAL A 377 -7.21 19.28 -3.75
N THR A 378 -7.00 19.32 -2.44
CA THR A 378 -5.91 20.06 -1.79
C THR A 378 -4.54 19.58 -2.27
N GLU A 379 -4.30 18.27 -2.29
CA GLU A 379 -3.00 17.73 -2.71
C GLU A 379 -2.75 17.92 -4.21
N THR A 380 -3.79 17.85 -5.04
CA THR A 380 -3.71 18.21 -6.46
C THR A 380 -3.39 19.70 -6.64
N ASN A 381 -4.06 20.58 -5.88
CA ASN A 381 -3.78 22.01 -5.90
C ASN A 381 -2.35 22.33 -5.44
N LYS A 382 -1.85 21.63 -4.42
CA LYS A 382 -0.45 21.74 -3.97
C LYS A 382 0.53 21.35 -5.09
N ALA A 383 0.27 20.25 -5.80
CA ALA A 383 1.08 19.83 -6.96
C ALA A 383 1.11 20.91 -8.05
N ILE A 384 -0.04 21.46 -8.41
CA ILE A 384 -0.17 22.52 -9.42
C ILE A 384 0.55 23.80 -8.98
N LEU A 385 0.33 24.26 -7.74
CA LEU A 385 1.01 25.44 -7.20
C LEU A 385 2.53 25.25 -7.18
N LYS A 386 2.99 24.03 -6.90
CA LYS A 386 4.42 23.72 -6.92
C LYS A 386 5.00 23.82 -8.33
N LEU A 387 4.35 23.24 -9.33
CA LEU A 387 4.73 23.34 -10.74
C LEU A 387 4.81 24.80 -11.19
N LYS A 388 3.79 25.61 -10.86
CA LYS A 388 3.75 27.05 -11.15
C LYS A 388 4.90 27.84 -10.55
N SER A 389 5.43 27.36 -9.42
CA SER A 389 6.54 28.01 -8.73
C SER A 389 7.92 27.72 -9.35
N ILE A 390 8.04 26.74 -10.25
CA ILE A 390 9.34 26.37 -10.86
C ILE A 390 9.79 27.46 -11.84
N LYS A 391 11.10 27.75 -11.82
CA LYS A 391 11.71 28.67 -12.78
C LYS A 391 11.50 28.15 -14.20
N GLY A 392 10.95 29.01 -15.07
CA GLY A 392 10.66 28.64 -16.47
C GLY A 392 9.28 28.05 -16.70
N TYR A 393 8.38 28.05 -15.70
CA TYR A 393 7.00 27.56 -15.87
C TYR A 393 6.28 28.14 -17.09
N ASN A 394 6.40 29.45 -17.35
CA ASN A 394 5.75 30.08 -18.50
C ASN A 394 6.17 29.47 -19.84
N ASN A 395 7.40 28.98 -19.95
CA ASN A 395 7.91 28.33 -21.17
C ASN A 395 7.38 26.89 -21.30
N ALA A 396 7.14 26.20 -20.19
CA ALA A 396 6.59 24.84 -20.14
C ALA A 396 5.05 24.80 -20.03
N GLN A 397 4.40 25.96 -19.92
CA GLN A 397 2.99 26.04 -19.53
C GLN A 397 2.05 25.32 -20.49
N MET A 398 2.27 25.45 -21.81
CA MET A 398 1.45 24.77 -22.81
C MET A 398 1.59 23.26 -22.70
N ALA A 399 2.82 22.75 -22.59
CA ALA A 399 3.07 21.33 -22.39
C ALA A 399 2.39 20.82 -21.10
N ILE A 400 2.58 21.51 -19.96
CA ILE A 400 1.95 21.13 -18.69
C ILE A 400 0.43 21.07 -18.80
N ASN A 401 -0.20 22.06 -19.45
CA ASN A 401 -1.65 22.09 -19.61
C ASN A 401 -2.17 20.95 -20.50
N ILE A 402 -1.52 20.70 -21.65
CA ILE A 402 -1.88 19.62 -22.58
C ILE A 402 -1.70 18.26 -21.92
N THR A 403 -0.58 18.05 -21.23
CA THR A 403 -0.30 16.83 -20.46
C THR A 403 -1.33 16.61 -19.36
N SER A 404 -1.68 17.66 -18.61
CA SER A 404 -2.69 17.58 -17.55
C SER A 404 -4.08 17.23 -18.10
N TYR A 405 -4.45 17.80 -19.24
CA TYR A 405 -5.68 17.44 -19.94
C TYR A 405 -5.68 15.96 -20.35
N TYR A 406 -4.59 15.48 -20.95
CA TYR A 406 -4.46 14.07 -21.34
C TYR A 406 -4.58 13.11 -20.16
N MET A 407 -3.95 13.45 -19.02
CA MET A 407 -4.06 12.67 -17.77
C MET A 407 -5.49 12.63 -17.22
N ARG A 408 -6.31 13.66 -17.46
CA ARG A 408 -7.71 13.69 -17.04
C ARG A 408 -8.55 12.65 -17.80
N GLU A 409 -8.27 12.49 -19.09
CA GLU A 409 -9.01 11.59 -19.99
C GLU A 409 -8.54 10.14 -19.96
N LYS A 410 -7.35 9.87 -19.38
CA LYS A 410 -6.69 8.56 -19.41
C LYS A 410 -6.19 8.15 -18.04
N VAL A 411 -6.45 6.89 -17.67
CA VAL A 411 -5.89 6.31 -16.44
C VAL A 411 -4.42 5.99 -16.67
N PHE A 412 -3.54 6.74 -16.01
CA PHE A 412 -2.11 6.45 -15.97
C PHE A 412 -1.71 5.78 -14.67
N SER A 413 -0.95 4.69 -14.79
CA SER A 413 -0.20 4.14 -13.66
C SER A 413 1.05 5.01 -13.44
N PRO A 414 1.33 5.48 -12.21
CA PRO A 414 2.52 6.29 -11.93
C PRO A 414 3.78 5.59 -12.40
N SER A 415 4.63 6.29 -13.15
CA SER A 415 5.94 5.75 -13.49
C SER A 415 6.78 5.70 -12.20
N SER A 416 7.20 4.50 -11.79
CA SER A 416 8.01 4.35 -10.57
C SER A 416 9.39 5.04 -10.66
N ARG A 417 9.71 5.63 -11.82
CA ARG A 417 11.02 6.20 -12.20
C ARG A 417 11.33 7.51 -11.48
N TYR A 418 10.31 8.33 -11.21
CA TYR A 418 10.46 9.64 -10.57
C TYR A 418 10.09 9.64 -9.09
N PHE A 419 10.04 8.46 -8.43
CA PHE A 419 9.79 8.35 -6.98
C PHE A 419 10.79 9.22 -6.19
N TYR A 420 10.31 10.38 -5.76
CA TYR A 420 11.12 11.37 -5.09
C TYR A 420 11.39 10.90 -3.67
N LYS A 421 12.63 10.43 -3.44
CA LYS A 421 13.21 10.02 -2.15
C LYS A 421 13.07 11.07 -1.01
N GLY A 422 12.51 12.24 -1.28
CA GLY A 422 12.24 13.31 -0.33
C GLY A 422 10.89 13.23 0.38
N PHE A 423 9.79 12.94 -0.31
CA PHE A 423 8.45 13.11 0.30
C PHE A 423 8.13 12.01 1.32
N ALA A 424 7.52 12.39 2.43
CA ALA A 424 6.98 11.42 3.36
C ALA A 424 5.78 10.74 2.69
N PRO A 425 5.77 9.40 2.56
CA PRO A 425 4.57 8.70 2.13
C PRO A 425 3.42 9.03 3.09
N VAL A 426 2.20 9.06 2.56
CA VAL A 426 0.98 9.10 3.37
C VAL A 426 0.44 7.68 3.41
N CYS A 427 0.07 7.22 4.60
CA CYS A 427 -0.65 5.96 4.74
C CYS A 427 -2.13 6.27 4.89
N LEU A 428 -2.92 5.81 3.94
CA LEU A 428 -4.36 6.01 3.96
C LEU A 428 -5.02 4.73 4.43
N PRO A 429 -5.89 4.79 5.46
CA PRO A 429 -6.77 3.67 5.77
C PRO A 429 -7.55 3.28 4.52
N LEU A 430 -7.69 1.98 4.29
CA LEU A 430 -8.58 1.50 3.24
C LEU A 430 -10.03 1.79 3.64
N GLU A 431 -10.86 2.09 2.65
CA GLU A 431 -12.29 2.37 2.86
C GLU A 431 -13.17 1.37 2.09
N ASN A 432 -14.42 1.23 2.54
CA ASN A 432 -15.46 0.44 1.86
C ASN A 432 -15.00 -0.97 1.48
N ASP A 433 -15.12 -1.34 0.21
CA ASP A 433 -14.75 -2.65 -0.32
C ASP A 433 -13.24 -2.90 -0.30
N GLU A 434 -12.40 -1.86 -0.35
CA GLU A 434 -10.95 -2.02 -0.24
C GLU A 434 -10.53 -2.48 1.15
N LYS A 435 -11.26 -2.03 2.19
CA LYS A 435 -11.06 -2.46 3.58
C LYS A 435 -11.56 -3.87 3.86
N TYR A 436 -12.43 -4.41 3.00
CA TYR A 436 -13.12 -5.67 3.25
C TYR A 436 -12.14 -6.82 3.53
N LEU A 437 -11.03 -6.90 2.77
CA LEU A 437 -10.04 -7.96 2.92
C LEU A 437 -9.33 -7.94 4.29
N HIS A 438 -8.95 -6.74 4.77
CA HIS A 438 -8.37 -6.54 6.10
C HIS A 438 -9.36 -6.93 7.20
N THR A 439 -10.61 -6.46 7.10
CA THR A 439 -11.68 -6.77 8.06
C THR A 439 -11.93 -8.27 8.12
N LEU A 440 -12.10 -8.91 6.97
CA LEU A 440 -12.30 -10.35 6.84
C LEU A 440 -11.14 -11.14 7.46
N PHE A 441 -9.90 -10.73 7.20
CA PHE A 441 -8.74 -11.38 7.79
C PHE A 441 -8.76 -11.31 9.32
N LEU A 442 -9.00 -10.13 9.89
CA LEU A 442 -9.13 -9.95 11.35
C LEU A 442 -10.29 -10.77 11.93
N GLU A 443 -11.43 -10.84 11.24
CA GLU A 443 -12.58 -11.66 11.66
C GLU A 443 -12.25 -13.15 11.65
N GLN A 444 -11.58 -13.64 10.60
CA GLN A 444 -11.17 -15.04 10.54
C GLN A 444 -10.18 -15.39 11.64
N ILE A 445 -9.25 -14.49 12.01
CA ILE A 445 -8.36 -14.65 13.17
C ILE A 445 -9.18 -14.75 14.46
N LYS A 446 -10.17 -13.86 14.65
CA LYS A 446 -11.05 -13.86 15.84
C LYS A 446 -11.85 -15.17 15.99
N ASN A 447 -12.19 -15.80 14.87
CA ASN A 447 -12.95 -17.05 14.86
C ASN A 447 -12.10 -18.26 15.28
N GLN A 448 -10.77 -18.16 15.23
CA GLN A 448 -9.88 -19.25 15.60
C GLN A 448 -9.90 -19.55 17.10
N ASN A 449 -9.68 -20.83 17.43
CA ASN A 449 -9.71 -21.30 18.82
C ASN A 449 -8.61 -20.67 19.69
N PHE A 450 -7.43 -20.37 19.14
CA PHE A 450 -6.35 -19.71 19.90
C PHE A 450 -6.74 -18.28 20.31
N TYR A 451 -7.47 -17.55 19.46
CA TYR A 451 -8.00 -16.24 19.83
C TYR A 451 -9.01 -16.40 20.97
N LYS A 452 -9.98 -17.32 20.83
CA LYS A 452 -10.97 -17.55 21.89
C LYS A 452 -10.34 -17.98 23.22
N ARG A 453 -9.22 -18.71 23.21
CA ARG A 453 -8.50 -19.13 24.43
C ARG A 453 -7.79 -17.96 25.12
N ASN A 454 -7.07 -17.13 24.38
CA ASN A 454 -6.31 -16.00 24.93
C ASN A 454 -7.20 -14.84 25.43
N PHE A 455 -8.50 -14.86 25.11
CA PHE A 455 -9.43 -13.77 25.39
C PHE A 455 -10.62 -14.16 26.29
N LYS A 456 -10.69 -15.41 26.78
CA LYS A 456 -11.73 -15.89 27.72
C LYS A 456 -11.21 -16.10 29.15
N SER A 457 -9.93 -15.89 29.38
CA SER A 457 -9.29 -15.86 30.71
C SER A 457 -9.24 -14.44 31.23
#